data_AF-A0A2N9XW53-F1
#
_entry.id   AF-A0A2N9XW53-F1
#
_cell.length_a   1.000
_cell.length_b   1.000
_cell.length_c   1.000
_cell.angle_alpha   90.00
_cell.angle_beta   90.00
_cell.angle_gamma   90.00
#
_symmetry.space_group_name_H-M   'P 1'
#
loop_
_entity.id
_entity.type
_entity.pdbx_description
1 polymer ?
#
loop_
_entity_poly.entity_id
_entity_poly.type
_entity_poly.pdbx_seq_one_letter_code
_entity_poly.pdbx_strand_id
1 'polypeptide(L)'
;MNEAGNDKISDETVASIERSACPTCGSCSGMFTANSMNCLTEALGLSLPGNGFLLATHALRKELFLEAGRRIVELTKRYYEQDDSSVLPRSIATKAAFNNAMSQDIAMGGSTNTVLRLLAAATEAGLISKWLILTS
;
A
#
# COMPACT_ATOMS: atom_id res chain seq x y z
N MET A 1 -20.21 5.73 11.94
CA MET A 1 -21.05 4.71 12.61
C MET A 1 -21.45 5.22 13.99
N ASN A 2 -22.32 6.22 14.05
CA ASN A 2 -22.94 6.69 15.31
C ASN A 2 -24.46 6.41 15.32
N GLU A 3 -24.93 5.60 14.37
CA GLU A 3 -26.35 5.33 14.18
C GLU A 3 -26.91 4.35 15.22
N ALA A 4 -26.07 3.51 15.81
CA ALA A 4 -26.48 2.62 16.91
C ALA A 4 -26.66 3.36 18.25
N GLY A 5 -26.09 4.57 18.39
CA GLY A 5 -26.30 5.43 19.56
C GLY A 5 -27.38 6.49 19.33
N ASN A 6 -28.12 6.40 18.23
CA ASN A 6 -29.14 7.36 17.84
C ASN A 6 -30.52 6.76 18.09
N ASP A 7 -31.22 7.22 19.13
CA ASP A 7 -32.56 6.75 19.52
C ASP A 7 -33.62 6.85 18.41
N LYS A 8 -33.32 7.57 17.31
CA LYS A 8 -34.21 7.70 16.14
C LYS A 8 -34.07 6.57 15.13
N ILE A 9 -33.12 5.65 15.32
CA ILE A 9 -32.86 4.53 14.41
C ILE A 9 -33.23 3.24 15.11
N SER A 10 -33.99 2.40 14.42
CA SER A 10 -34.43 1.11 14.96
C SER A 10 -33.29 0.08 14.94
N ASP A 11 -33.32 -0.86 15.88
CA ASP A 11 -32.36 -1.96 15.95
C ASP A 11 -32.34 -2.80 14.65
N GLU A 12 -33.49 -2.97 13.99
CA GLU A 12 -33.56 -3.66 12.71
C GLU A 12 -32.75 -2.95 11.62
N THR A 13 -32.76 -1.62 11.64
CA THR A 13 -32.00 -0.78 10.69
C THR A 13 -30.50 -0.90 10.97
N VAL A 14 -30.08 -0.83 12.24
CA VAL A 14 -28.68 -1.03 12.64
C VAL A 14 -28.19 -2.41 12.19
N ALA A 15 -28.96 -3.46 12.48
CA ALA A 15 -28.62 -4.82 12.10
C ALA A 15 -28.56 -5.01 10.57
N SER A 16 -29.38 -4.29 9.81
CA SER A 16 -29.33 -4.31 8.34
C SER A 16 -28.05 -3.65 7.80
N ILE A 17 -27.62 -2.52 8.40
CA ILE A 17 -26.37 -1.85 8.05
C ILE A 17 -25.18 -2.75 8.36
N GLU A 18 -25.16 -3.38 9.53
CA GLU A 18 -24.09 -4.28 9.95
C GLU A 18 -23.92 -5.45 8.98
N ARG A 19 -25.02 -6.15 8.65
CA ARG A 19 -24.99 -7.27 7.69
C ARG A 19 -24.49 -6.86 6.31
N SER A 20 -24.66 -5.59 5.93
CA SER A 20 -24.29 -5.08 4.61
C SER A 20 -22.91 -4.41 4.57
N ALA A 21 -22.28 -4.15 5.73
CA ALA A 21 -21.06 -3.36 5.82
C ALA A 21 -19.83 -4.06 5.21
N CYS A 22 -19.76 -5.39 5.29
CA CYS A 22 -18.63 -6.20 4.85
C CYS A 22 -19.09 -7.35 3.95
N PRO A 23 -19.56 -7.08 2.71
CA PRO A 23 -20.21 -8.08 1.87
C PRO A 23 -19.23 -9.10 1.26
N THR A 24 -17.94 -8.79 1.24
CA THR A 24 -16.90 -9.64 0.65
C THR A 24 -15.61 -9.58 1.48
N CYS A 25 -14.65 -10.45 1.15
CA CYS A 25 -13.29 -10.31 1.66
C CYS A 25 -12.56 -9.10 1.05
N GLY A 26 -11.51 -8.65 1.73
CA GLY A 26 -10.68 -7.52 1.30
C GLY A 26 -10.39 -6.55 2.44
N SER A 27 -9.61 -5.50 2.14
CA SER A 27 -9.46 -4.34 3.00
C SER A 27 -10.71 -3.45 2.96
N CYS A 28 -10.80 -2.49 3.88
CA CYS A 28 -11.83 -1.45 3.84
C CYS A 28 -11.88 -0.79 2.45
N SER A 29 -13.07 -0.42 1.97
CA SER A 29 -13.26 0.15 0.63
C SER A 29 -12.78 1.61 0.48
N GLY A 30 -12.69 2.36 1.58
CA GLY A 30 -12.22 3.75 1.57
C GLY A 30 -10.70 3.88 1.45
N MET A 31 -10.21 5.09 1.16
CA MET A 31 -8.78 5.44 1.18
C MET A 31 -8.23 5.56 2.61
N PHE A 32 -8.36 4.46 3.36
CA PHE A 32 -7.74 4.28 4.66
C PHE A 32 -6.36 3.63 4.51
N THR A 33 -5.70 3.38 5.64
CA THR A 33 -4.30 2.98 5.68
C THR A 33 -3.96 1.79 4.77
N ALA A 34 -4.81 0.76 4.69
CA ALA A 34 -4.54 -0.41 3.85
C ALA A 34 -4.50 -0.06 2.35
N ASN A 35 -5.52 0.63 1.84
CA ASN A 35 -5.58 0.99 0.41
C ASN A 35 -4.53 2.04 0.07
N SER A 36 -4.33 3.05 0.93
CA SER A 36 -3.28 4.04 0.74
C SER A 36 -1.90 3.37 0.67
N MET A 37 -1.57 2.50 1.62
CA MET A 37 -0.26 1.82 1.61
C MET A 37 -0.09 0.89 0.40
N ASN A 38 -1.14 0.20 -0.08
CA ASN A 38 -1.00 -0.62 -1.29
C ASN A 38 -0.68 0.25 -2.52
N CYS A 39 -1.35 1.40 -2.71
CA CYS A 39 -0.99 2.34 -3.77
C CYS A 39 0.45 2.85 -3.60
N LEU A 40 0.86 3.17 -2.38
CA LEU A 40 2.22 3.68 -2.11
C LEU A 40 3.30 2.63 -2.35
N THR A 41 3.02 1.35 -2.13
CA THR A 41 3.98 0.29 -2.49
C THR A 41 4.23 0.21 -3.99
N GLU A 42 3.25 0.57 -4.83
CA GLU A 42 3.47 0.72 -6.28
C GLU A 42 4.31 1.96 -6.59
N ALA A 43 4.03 3.12 -5.98
CA ALA A 43 4.84 4.33 -6.21
C ALA A 43 6.28 4.18 -5.71
N LEU A 44 6.51 3.37 -4.67
CA LEU A 44 7.85 2.99 -4.22
C LEU A 44 8.56 2.03 -5.19
N GLY A 45 7.84 1.46 -6.15
CA GLY A 45 8.36 0.46 -7.09
C GLY A 45 8.47 -0.95 -6.51
N LEU A 46 7.92 -1.19 -5.30
CA LEU A 46 8.03 -2.46 -4.58
C LEU A 46 6.82 -3.39 -4.80
N SER A 47 5.85 -2.95 -5.58
CA SER A 47 4.69 -3.75 -5.98
C SER A 47 4.42 -3.58 -7.47
N LEU A 48 3.83 -4.63 -8.06
CA LEU A 48 3.47 -4.60 -9.47
C LEU A 48 2.36 -3.57 -9.72
N PRO A 49 2.37 -2.92 -10.91
CA PRO A 49 1.30 -2.05 -11.34
C PRO A 49 -0.07 -2.74 -11.22
N GLY A 50 -1.01 -2.08 -10.56
CA GLY A 50 -2.37 -2.59 -10.33
C GLY A 50 -2.65 -3.14 -8.93
N ASN A 51 -1.63 -3.34 -8.08
CA ASN A 51 -1.82 -3.93 -6.75
C ASN A 51 -2.74 -3.12 -5.81
N GLY A 52 -2.68 -1.80 -5.92
CA GLY A 52 -3.27 -0.77 -5.07
C GLY A 52 -4.75 -0.53 -5.31
N PHE A 53 -5.26 -0.84 -6.49
CA PHE A 53 -6.68 -0.62 -6.82
C PHE A 53 -7.46 -1.89 -7.14
N LEU A 54 -6.79 -3.00 -7.45
CA LEU A 54 -7.50 -4.21 -7.87
C LEU A 54 -8.21 -4.89 -6.70
N LEU A 55 -9.53 -5.03 -6.80
CA LEU A 55 -10.37 -5.64 -5.75
C LEU A 55 -9.92 -7.07 -5.45
N ALA A 56 -10.05 -7.47 -4.17
CA ALA A 56 -9.66 -8.79 -3.70
C ALA A 56 -10.37 -9.93 -4.43
N THR A 57 -11.64 -9.73 -4.81
CA THR A 57 -12.48 -10.72 -5.49
C THR A 57 -12.43 -10.63 -7.02
N HIS A 58 -11.68 -9.67 -7.58
CA HIS A 58 -11.61 -9.49 -9.03
C HIS A 58 -10.84 -10.63 -9.71
N ALA A 59 -11.33 -11.12 -10.86
CA ALA A 59 -10.71 -12.24 -11.58
C ALA A 59 -9.23 -11.99 -11.92
N LEU A 60 -8.89 -10.75 -12.29
CA LEU A 60 -7.50 -10.35 -12.61
C LEU A 60 -6.53 -10.43 -11.40
N ARG A 61 -7.03 -10.55 -10.16
CA ARG A 61 -6.17 -10.63 -8.96
C ARG A 61 -5.29 -11.87 -9.00
N LYS A 62 -5.82 -12.96 -9.57
CA LYS A 62 -5.08 -14.20 -9.80
C LYS A 62 -3.87 -13.99 -10.71
N GLU A 63 -4.05 -13.26 -11.80
CA GLU A 63 -2.96 -12.99 -12.76
C GLU A 63 -1.87 -12.13 -12.12
N LEU A 64 -2.25 -11.11 -11.34
CA LEU A 64 -1.31 -10.29 -10.59
C LEU A 64 -0.45 -11.12 -9.62
N PHE A 65 -1.06 -12.09 -8.91
CA PHE A 65 -0.31 -12.99 -8.02
C PHE A 65 0.64 -13.93 -8.77
N LEU A 66 0.20 -14.49 -9.90
CA LEU A 66 1.07 -15.33 -10.73
C LEU A 66 2.24 -14.52 -11.30
N GLU A 67 1.99 -13.29 -11.73
CA GLU A 67 3.04 -12.40 -12.21
C GLU A 67 4.01 -12.00 -11.10
N ALA A 68 3.53 -11.70 -9.89
CA ALA A 68 4.40 -11.45 -8.73
C ALA A 68 5.30 -12.66 -8.42
N GLY A 69 4.74 -13.87 -8.51
CA GLY A 69 5.50 -15.12 -8.34
C GLY A 69 6.58 -15.32 -9.40
N ARG A 70 6.29 -15.03 -10.67
CA ARG A 70 7.32 -15.07 -11.73
C ARG A 70 8.39 -14.01 -11.52
N ARG A 71 7.96 -12.78 -11.19
CA ARG A 71 8.86 -11.64 -10.99
C ARG A 71 9.85 -11.90 -9.87
N ILE A 72 9.43 -12.42 -8.72
CA ILE A 72 10.37 -12.65 -7.61
C ILE A 72 11.43 -13.71 -7.95
N VAL A 73 11.05 -14.77 -8.69
CA VAL A 73 12.00 -15.77 -9.19
C VAL A 73 13.00 -15.14 -10.16
N GLU A 74 12.53 -14.31 -11.09
CA GLU A 74 13.37 -13.57 -12.02
C GLU A 74 14.37 -12.66 -11.30
N LEU A 75 13.90 -11.81 -10.37
CA LEU A 75 14.77 -10.90 -9.61
C LEU A 75 15.79 -11.66 -8.77
N THR A 76 15.41 -12.81 -8.21
CA THR A 76 16.31 -13.68 -7.44
C THR A 76 17.41 -14.26 -8.33
N LYS A 77 17.09 -14.73 -9.54
CA LYS A 77 18.10 -15.19 -10.51
C LYS A 77 19.03 -14.06 -10.94
N ARG A 78 18.49 -12.86 -11.23
CA ARG A 78 19.29 -11.68 -11.56
C ARG A 78 20.32 -11.39 -10.47
N TYR A 79 19.90 -11.42 -9.21
CA TYR A 79 20.82 -11.18 -8.10
C TYR A 79 21.87 -12.28 -7.93
N TYR A 80 21.46 -13.56 -7.83
CA TYR A 80 22.37 -14.64 -7.47
C TYR A 80 23.18 -15.23 -8.64
N GLU A 81 22.65 -15.19 -9.86
CA GLU A 81 23.29 -15.78 -11.04
C GLU A 81 23.95 -14.74 -11.94
N GLN A 82 23.49 -13.47 -11.90
CA GLN A 82 23.92 -12.41 -12.81
C GLN A 82 24.61 -11.24 -12.10
N ASP A 83 24.82 -11.35 -10.77
CA ASP A 83 25.45 -10.34 -9.92
C ASP A 83 24.76 -8.95 -10.00
N ASP A 84 23.46 -8.94 -10.29
CA ASP A 84 22.69 -7.71 -10.47
C ASP A 84 22.11 -7.25 -9.15
N SER A 85 22.84 -6.39 -8.44
CA SER A 85 22.39 -5.76 -7.20
C SER A 85 21.34 -4.64 -7.39
N SER A 86 21.04 -4.25 -8.64
CA SER A 86 20.05 -3.19 -8.92
C SER A 86 18.60 -3.63 -8.62
N VAL A 87 18.35 -4.94 -8.52
CA VAL A 87 17.04 -5.52 -8.20
C VAL A 87 16.72 -5.53 -6.70
N LEU A 88 17.69 -5.20 -5.84
CA LEU A 88 17.49 -5.23 -4.39
C LEU A 88 16.51 -4.12 -3.95
N PRO A 89 15.71 -4.35 -2.89
CA PRO A 89 14.73 -3.36 -2.43
C PRO A 89 15.29 -1.96 -2.16
N ARG A 90 16.51 -1.86 -1.62
CA ARG A 90 17.18 -0.56 -1.37
C ARG A 90 17.64 0.16 -2.63
N SER A 91 17.86 -0.58 -3.72
CA SER A 91 18.18 -0.03 -5.04
C SER A 91 16.92 0.53 -5.73
N ILE A 92 15.74 -0.01 -5.39
CA ILE A 92 14.44 0.41 -5.94
C ILE A 92 13.82 1.54 -5.09
N ALA A 93 13.71 1.34 -3.78
CA ALA A 93 13.12 2.27 -2.82
C ALA A 93 14.09 3.42 -2.46
N THR A 94 14.46 4.20 -3.48
CA THR A 94 15.37 5.34 -3.37
C THR A 94 14.68 6.57 -2.78
N LYS A 95 15.47 7.60 -2.46
CA LYS A 95 14.94 8.91 -2.04
C LYS A 95 13.89 9.46 -3.04
N ALA A 96 14.11 9.28 -4.33
CA ALA A 96 13.16 9.71 -5.36
C ALA A 96 11.86 8.90 -5.32
N ALA A 97 11.94 7.58 -5.07
CA ALA A 97 10.75 6.74 -4.92
C ALA A 97 9.91 7.16 -3.70
N PHE A 98 10.56 7.49 -2.58
CA PHE A 98 9.86 8.02 -1.40
C PHE A 98 9.23 9.41 -1.65
N ASN A 99 9.87 10.27 -2.44
CA ASN A 99 9.26 11.53 -2.88
C ASN A 99 8.00 11.27 -3.71
N ASN A 100 8.07 10.36 -4.68
CA ASN A 100 6.92 10.00 -5.51
C ASN A 100 5.78 9.44 -4.67
N ALA A 101 6.08 8.56 -3.71
CA ALA A 101 5.10 8.02 -2.78
C ALA A 101 4.44 9.14 -1.96
N MET A 102 5.22 10.08 -1.40
CA MET A 102 4.66 11.20 -0.64
C MET A 102 3.78 12.11 -1.51
N SER A 103 4.20 12.42 -2.74
CA SER A 103 3.38 13.19 -3.68
C SER A 103 2.08 12.48 -4.04
N GLN A 104 2.12 11.16 -4.26
CA GLN A 104 0.92 10.37 -4.54
C GLN A 104 -0.03 10.32 -3.34
N ASP A 105 0.52 10.16 -2.13
CA ASP A 105 -0.27 10.11 -0.90
C ASP A 105 -1.10 11.39 -0.70
N ILE A 106 -0.47 12.55 -0.93
CA ILE A 106 -1.12 13.86 -0.89
C ILE A 106 -2.17 13.96 -1.98
N ALA A 107 -1.85 13.57 -3.22
CA ALA A 107 -2.76 13.66 -4.36
C ALA A 107 -4.03 12.80 -4.19
N MET A 108 -3.88 11.62 -3.58
CA MET A 108 -4.96 10.67 -3.36
C MET A 108 -5.79 10.97 -2.09
N GLY A 109 -5.32 11.87 -1.23
CA GLY A 109 -5.92 12.11 0.08
C GLY A 109 -5.79 10.87 0.99
N GLY A 110 -4.59 10.29 1.05
CA GLY A 110 -4.32 9.08 1.81
C GLY A 110 -4.49 9.25 3.32
N SER A 111 -4.53 8.11 4.03
CA SER A 111 -4.64 8.08 5.48
C SER A 111 -3.44 8.76 6.14
N THR A 112 -3.64 9.62 7.14
CA THR A 112 -2.53 10.25 7.89
C THR A 112 -1.50 9.28 8.49
N ASN A 113 -1.88 8.01 8.71
CA ASN A 113 -0.96 6.96 9.16
C ASN A 113 0.13 6.59 8.14
N THR A 114 -0.07 6.88 6.85
CA THR A 114 0.93 6.62 5.79
C THR A 114 2.22 7.38 6.06
N VAL A 115 2.16 8.59 6.64
CA VAL A 115 3.33 9.38 7.03
C VAL A 115 4.23 8.57 7.97
N LEU A 116 3.66 7.99 9.02
CA LEU A 116 4.41 7.17 9.98
C LEU A 116 5.02 5.94 9.30
N ARG A 117 4.27 5.30 8.41
CA ARG A 117 4.70 4.07 7.72
C ARG A 117 5.80 4.35 6.69
N LEU A 118 5.69 5.45 5.94
CA LEU A 118 6.72 5.90 5.00
C LEU A 118 8.00 6.29 5.73
N LEU A 119 7.90 6.99 6.86
CA LEU A 119 9.06 7.31 7.70
C LEU A 119 9.72 6.03 8.26
N ALA A 120 8.93 5.08 8.75
CA ALA A 120 9.48 3.80 9.20
C ALA A 120 10.20 3.06 8.06
N ALA A 121 9.57 2.93 6.88
CA ALA A 121 10.18 2.30 5.72
C ALA A 121 11.45 3.02 5.23
N ALA A 122 11.46 4.36 5.24
CA ALA A 122 12.63 5.15 4.89
C ALA A 122 13.78 4.98 5.91
N THR A 123 13.46 4.74 7.18
CA THR A 123 14.44 4.44 8.22
C THR A 123 15.10 3.08 7.96
N GLU A 124 14.31 2.04 7.69
CA GLU A 124 14.79 0.70 7.35
C GLU A 124 15.60 0.66 6.04
N ALA A 125 15.25 1.54 5.10
CA ALA A 125 16.01 1.78 3.88
C ALA A 125 17.32 2.55 4.11
N GLY A 126 17.59 3.06 5.32
CA GLY A 126 18.78 3.84 5.65
C GLY A 126 18.77 5.26 5.09
N LEU A 127 17.59 5.80 4.77
CA LEU A 127 17.45 7.11 4.13
C LEU A 127 17.27 8.25 5.15
N ILE A 128 16.71 7.97 6.34
CA ILE A 128 16.31 9.04 7.26
C ILE A 128 17.46 9.80 7.91
N SER A 129 18.64 9.19 8.08
CA SER A 129 19.85 9.90 8.50
C SER A 129 20.27 11.00 7.49
N LYS A 130 19.84 10.91 6.23
CA LYS A 130 20.04 11.93 5.17
C LYS A 130 18.86 12.88 4.98
N TRP A 131 17.70 12.63 5.59
CA TRP A 131 16.49 13.45 5.41
C TRP A 131 16.24 14.43 6.55
N LEU A 132 16.67 14.09 7.78
CA LEU A 132 16.63 15.02 8.90
C LEU A 132 17.62 16.19 8.74
N ILE A 133 18.59 16.06 7.82
CA ILE A 133 19.48 17.14 7.38
C ILE A 133 18.89 17.76 6.11
N LEU A 134 17.73 18.41 6.25
CA LEU A 134 17.31 19.48 5.34
C LEU A 134 17.65 20.85 5.93
N THR A 135 18.88 20.96 6.45
CA THR A 135 19.70 22.17 6.45
C THR A 135 21.18 21.76 6.36
N SER A 136 21.67 21.55 5.14
CA SER A 136 23.09 21.73 4.79
C SER A 136 23.17 22.11 3.32
#